data_AF-A0A1S3QPH2-F1
#
_entry.id   AF-A0A1S3QPH2-F1
#
_cell.length_a   1.000
_cell.length_b   1.000
_cell.length_c   1.000
_cell.angle_alpha   90.00
_cell.angle_beta   90.00
_cell.angle_gamma   90.00
#
_symmetry.space_group_name_H-M   'P 1'
#
loop_
_entity.id
_entity.type
_entity.pdbx_description
1 polymer ?
#
loop_
_entity_poly.entity_id
_entity_poly.type
_entity_poly.pdbx_seq_one_letter_code
_entity_poly.pdbx_strand_id
1 'polypeptide(L)'
;MIPLDSFVGQSANGKMVPIIPGGNSIPLTFSNRKEYVARAIEYRLHEIDRQVAVVREGMSWIVPVPLLSLLTAKQLEQMVCGMPEISVDVLKKVVLYSFVLRFFASLSFHCFAVKCCDFNMHVK
;
A
#
# COMPACT_ATOMS: atom_id res chain seq x y z
N MET A 1 -17.27 -0.30 -0.73
CA MET A 1 -18.00 -1.13 0.26
C MET A 1 -17.73 -2.59 -0.11
N ILE A 2 -17.20 -3.41 0.81
CA ILE A 2 -16.98 -4.84 0.52
C ILE A 2 -18.33 -5.57 0.70
N PRO A 3 -18.81 -6.31 -0.30
CA PRO A 3 -20.04 -7.11 -0.18
C PRO A 3 -19.85 -8.20 0.87
N LEU A 4 -20.80 -8.36 1.79
CA LEU A 4 -20.71 -9.34 2.87
C LEU A 4 -21.49 -10.62 2.60
N ASP A 5 -22.08 -10.76 1.41
CA ASP A 5 -23.02 -11.83 1.12
C ASP A 5 -22.36 -13.05 0.46
N SER A 6 -21.30 -12.83 -0.33
CA SER A 6 -20.59 -13.88 -1.08
C SER A 6 -19.14 -13.52 -1.39
N PHE A 7 -18.39 -14.43 -2.00
CA PHE A 7 -16.99 -14.23 -2.40
C PHE A 7 -16.86 -13.36 -3.67
N VAL A 8 -17.45 -12.18 -3.61
CA VAL A 8 -17.46 -11.18 -4.68
C VAL A 8 -16.92 -9.86 -4.15
N GLY A 9 -16.17 -9.14 -4.99
CA GLY A 9 -15.64 -7.83 -4.67
C GLY A 9 -15.86 -6.85 -5.81
N GLN A 10 -15.73 -5.56 -5.50
CA GLN A 10 -15.71 -4.52 -6.52
C GLN A 10 -14.34 -4.55 -7.22
N SER A 11 -14.30 -4.40 -8.53
CA SER A 11 -13.10 -4.19 -9.34
C SER A 11 -12.76 -2.69 -9.44
N ALA A 12 -11.57 -2.31 -9.92
CA ALA A 12 -11.16 -0.93 -10.12
C ALA A 12 -12.07 -0.17 -11.10
N ASN A 13 -12.75 -0.88 -12.00
CA ASN A 13 -13.74 -0.34 -12.92
C ASN A 13 -15.15 -0.20 -12.31
N GLY A 14 -15.31 -0.48 -11.01
CA GLY A 14 -16.59 -0.42 -10.31
C GLY A 14 -17.50 -1.63 -10.48
N LYS A 15 -17.14 -2.62 -11.32
CA LYS A 15 -17.94 -3.83 -11.55
C LYS A 15 -17.76 -4.85 -10.42
N MET A 16 -18.79 -5.65 -10.19
CA MET A 16 -18.74 -6.77 -9.26
C MET A 16 -18.10 -7.99 -9.94
N VAL A 17 -17.06 -8.52 -9.33
CA VAL A 17 -16.29 -9.65 -9.85
C VAL A 17 -16.10 -10.71 -8.76
N PRO A 18 -16.10 -12.00 -9.14
CA PRO A 18 -15.82 -13.07 -8.19
C PRO A 18 -14.34 -13.05 -7.79
N ILE A 19 -14.05 -13.05 -6.49
CA ILE A 19 -12.67 -13.02 -5.96
C ILE A 19 -11.97 -14.38 -6.15
N ILE A 20 -12.74 -15.45 -6.14
CA ILE A 20 -12.31 -16.81 -6.45
C ILE A 20 -13.19 -17.38 -7.57
N PRO A 21 -12.71 -18.36 -8.36
CA PRO A 21 -13.54 -19.01 -9.36
C PRO A 21 -14.84 -19.56 -8.73
N GLY A 22 -16.00 -19.13 -9.24
CA GLY A 22 -17.30 -19.52 -8.68
C GLY A 22 -17.69 -18.81 -7.37
N GLY A 23 -16.99 -17.74 -6.97
CA GLY A 23 -17.23 -17.01 -5.72
C GLY A 23 -18.66 -16.48 -5.53
N ASN A 24 -19.42 -16.30 -6.61
CA ASN A 24 -20.84 -15.93 -6.57
C ASN A 24 -21.71 -16.95 -5.80
N SER A 25 -21.30 -18.23 -5.80
CA SER A 25 -22.05 -19.31 -5.15
C SER A 25 -21.55 -19.62 -3.74
N ILE A 26 -20.47 -18.97 -3.29
CA ILE A 26 -19.84 -19.25 -2.00
C ILE A 26 -20.26 -18.15 -1.03
N PRO A 27 -21.09 -18.46 -0.02
CA PRO A 27 -21.51 -17.46 0.96
C PRO A 27 -20.33 -17.05 1.83
N LEU A 28 -20.25 -15.76 2.13
CA LEU A 28 -19.27 -15.24 3.07
C LEU A 28 -19.80 -15.48 4.50
N THR A 29 -19.02 -16.18 5.30
CA THR A 29 -19.33 -16.49 6.69
C THR A 29 -18.23 -15.96 7.60
N PHE A 30 -18.51 -15.86 8.90
CA PHE A 30 -17.48 -15.42 9.84
C PHE A 30 -16.27 -16.36 9.83
N SER A 31 -16.43 -17.66 9.63
CA SER A 31 -15.31 -18.61 9.62
C SER A 31 -14.40 -18.43 8.40
N ASN A 32 -14.96 -18.18 7.21
CA ASN A 32 -14.20 -18.05 5.96
C ASN A 32 -13.75 -16.62 5.63
N ARG A 33 -14.11 -15.62 6.45
CA ARG A 33 -13.75 -14.20 6.26
C ARG A 33 -12.25 -13.94 6.04
N LYS A 34 -11.38 -14.70 6.72
CA LYS A 34 -9.92 -14.51 6.62
C LYS A 34 -9.41 -14.92 5.25
N GLU A 35 -9.96 -16.01 4.71
CA GLU A 35 -9.65 -16.47 3.36
C GLU A 35 -10.12 -15.45 2.34
N TYR A 36 -11.36 -14.95 2.47
CA TYR A 36 -11.86 -13.90 1.60
C TYR A 36 -10.94 -12.68 1.58
N VAL A 37 -10.51 -12.19 2.76
CA VAL A 37 -9.60 -11.03 2.84
C VAL A 37 -8.28 -11.31 2.14
N ALA A 38 -7.66 -12.47 2.38
CA ALA A 38 -6.41 -12.83 1.73
C ALA A 38 -6.56 -12.88 0.20
N ARG A 39 -7.63 -13.51 -0.31
CA ARG A 39 -7.91 -13.61 -1.74
C ARG A 39 -8.28 -12.27 -2.37
N ALA A 40 -8.98 -11.41 -1.64
CA ALA A 40 -9.35 -10.08 -2.12
C ALA A 40 -8.11 -9.18 -2.25
N ILE A 41 -7.16 -9.28 -1.31
CA ILE A 41 -5.87 -8.58 -1.40
C ILE A 41 -5.10 -9.08 -2.63
N GLU A 42 -4.99 -10.40 -2.80
CA GLU A 42 -4.31 -11.01 -3.95
C GLU A 42 -4.92 -10.54 -5.28
N TYR A 43 -6.26 -10.60 -5.40
CA TYR A 43 -6.97 -10.12 -6.58
C TYR A 43 -6.64 -8.65 -6.88
N ARG A 44 -6.63 -7.79 -5.86
CA ARG A 44 -6.35 -6.35 -6.03
C ARG A 44 -4.90 -6.07 -6.43
N LEU A 45 -3.95 -6.84 -5.92
CA LEU A 45 -2.55 -6.74 -6.33
C LEU A 45 -2.35 -7.13 -7.78
N HIS A 46 -3.07 -8.16 -8.25
CA HIS A 46 -2.92 -8.73 -9.59
C HIS A 46 -3.91 -8.19 -10.64
N GLU A 47 -4.75 -7.22 -10.29
CA GLU A 47 -5.79 -6.67 -11.17
C GLU A 47 -5.22 -6.00 -12.44
N ILE A 48 -3.95 -5.56 -12.39
CA ILE A 48 -3.29 -4.73 -13.41
C ILE A 48 -2.00 -5.41 -13.92
N ASP A 49 -1.83 -6.71 -13.70
CA ASP A 49 -0.60 -7.46 -14.04
C ASP A 49 -0.16 -7.30 -15.49
N ARG A 50 -1.10 -7.24 -16.44
CA ARG A 50 -0.78 -7.08 -17.86
C ARG A 50 -0.07 -5.76 -18.11
N GLN A 51 -0.54 -4.67 -17.53
CA GLN A 51 0.06 -3.35 -17.68
C GLN A 51 1.40 -3.28 -16.94
N VAL A 52 1.49 -3.89 -15.75
CA VAL A 52 2.74 -3.99 -14.99
C VAL A 52 3.80 -4.78 -15.76
N ALA A 53 3.44 -5.85 -16.46
CA ALA A 53 4.35 -6.65 -17.27
C ALA A 53 4.97 -5.83 -18.42
N VAL A 54 4.15 -5.03 -19.11
CA VAL A 54 4.64 -4.14 -20.20
C VAL A 54 5.55 -3.04 -19.65
N VAL A 55 5.24 -2.46 -18.48
CA VAL A 55 6.12 -1.49 -17.82
C VAL A 55 7.46 -2.14 -17.46
N ARG A 56 7.44 -3.35 -16.89
CA ARG A 56 8.65 -4.11 -16.55
C ARG A 56 9.49 -4.42 -17.79
N GLU A 57 8.85 -4.78 -18.90
CA GLU A 57 9.52 -4.98 -20.19
C GLU A 57 10.21 -3.69 -20.66
N GLY A 58 9.50 -2.56 -20.65
CA GLY A 58 10.08 -1.26 -21.02
C GLY A 58 11.25 -0.85 -20.12
N MET A 59 11.15 -1.07 -18.81
CA MET A 59 12.25 -0.83 -17.87
C MET A 59 13.46 -1.72 -18.18
N SER A 60 13.23 -2.98 -18.58
CA SER A 60 14.32 -3.92 -18.88
C SER A 60 15.22 -3.51 -20.04
N TRP A 61 14.74 -2.62 -20.92
CA TRP A 61 15.53 -2.09 -22.04
C TRP A 61 16.55 -1.03 -21.60
N ILE A 62 16.32 -0.37 -20.46
CA ILE A 62 17.18 0.69 -19.93
C ILE A 62 18.02 0.14 -18.77
N VAL A 63 17.39 -0.61 -17.87
CA VAL A 63 18.00 -1.16 -16.66
C VAL A 63 17.85 -2.68 -16.65
N PRO A 64 18.95 -3.45 -16.58
CA PRO A 64 18.87 -4.90 -16.48
C PRO A 64 17.98 -5.36 -15.31
N VAL A 65 17.03 -6.26 -15.60
CA VAL A 65 16.08 -6.81 -14.62
C VAL A 65 16.74 -7.32 -13.32
N PRO A 66 17.91 -8.00 -13.34
CA PRO A 66 18.55 -8.46 -12.12
C PRO A 66 18.90 -7.33 -11.15
N LEU A 67 19.24 -6.13 -11.65
CA LEU A 67 19.55 -4.98 -10.80
C LEU A 67 18.29 -4.42 -10.14
N LEU A 68 17.16 -4.44 -10.84
CA LEU A 68 15.86 -4.06 -10.25
C LEU A 68 15.46 -4.99 -9.10
N SER A 69 15.83 -6.27 -9.17
CA SER A 69 15.55 -7.25 -8.11
C SER A 69 16.41 -7.09 -6.85
N LEU A 70 17.52 -6.34 -6.92
CA LEU A 70 18.37 -6.06 -5.75
C LEU A 70 17.85 -4.90 -4.89
N LEU A 71 16.89 -4.14 -5.41
CA LEU A 71 16.39 -2.92 -4.80
C LEU A 71 15.05 -3.17 -4.13
N THR A 72 14.86 -2.59 -2.95
CA THR A 72 13.54 -2.49 -2.35
C THR A 72 12.70 -1.44 -3.10
N ALA A 73 11.37 -1.56 -3.02
CA ALA A 73 10.45 -0.58 -3.64
C ALA A 73 10.78 0.87 -3.21
N LYS A 74 11.10 1.07 -1.93
CA LYS A 74 11.47 2.37 -1.37
C LYS A 74 12.78 2.93 -1.95
N GLN A 75 13.80 2.08 -2.13
CA GLN A 75 15.07 2.52 -2.72
C GLN A 75 14.91 2.88 -4.19
N LEU A 76 14.11 2.12 -4.94
CA LEU A 76 13.80 2.44 -6.33
C LEU A 76 13.06 3.79 -6.42
N GLU A 77 12.08 4.02 -5.56
CA GLU A 77 11.39 5.31 -5.44
C GLU A 77 12.37 6.45 -5.15
N GLN A 78 13.26 6.29 -4.17
CA GLN A 78 14.27 7.31 -3.83
C GLN A 78 15.24 7.61 -4.98
N MET A 79 15.57 6.64 -5.83
CA MET A 79 16.42 6.88 -6.99
C MET A 79 15.70 7.61 -8.12
N VAL A 80 14.41 7.35 -8.31
CA VAL A 80 13.61 7.98 -9.38
C VAL A 80 13.11 9.37 -8.96
N CYS A 81 12.56 9.48 -7.75
CA CYS A 81 11.96 10.71 -7.22
C CYS A 81 12.96 11.59 -6.44
N GLY A 82 14.14 11.06 -6.12
CA GLY A 82 15.08 11.68 -5.20
C GLY A 82 14.75 11.41 -3.73
N MET A 83 15.66 11.80 -2.84
CA MET A 83 15.38 11.80 -1.41
C MET A 83 14.63 13.08 -1.04
N PRO A 84 13.39 13.00 -0.56
CA PRO A 84 12.68 14.19 -0.11
C PRO A 84 13.25 14.70 1.22
N GLU A 85 13.66 15.97 1.24
CA GLU A 85 14.03 16.68 2.46
C GLU A 85 12.81 17.46 2.96
N ILE A 86 12.29 17.13 4.15
CA ILE A 86 11.17 17.83 4.78
C ILE A 86 11.63 18.37 6.13
N SER A 87 11.38 19.66 6.38
CA SER A 87 11.69 20.27 7.67
C SER A 87 10.67 19.89 8.74
N VAL A 88 11.19 19.69 9.95
CA VAL A 88 10.40 19.40 11.16
C VAL A 88 9.31 20.44 11.37
N ASP A 89 9.62 21.72 11.14
CA ASP A 89 8.71 22.83 11.39
C ASP A 89 7.52 22.87 10.44
N VAL A 90 7.71 22.44 9.18
CA VAL A 90 6.62 22.27 8.23
C VAL A 90 5.75 21.10 8.66
N LEU A 91 6.34 19.95 9.01
CA LEU A 91 5.58 18.77 9.43
C LEU A 91 4.72 19.07 10.67
N LYS A 92 5.26 19.80 11.66
CA LYS A 92 4.51 20.24 12.85
C LYS A 92 3.28 21.11 12.55
N LYS A 93 3.31 21.91 11.48
CA LYS A 93 2.19 22.79 11.10
C LYS A 93 1.04 22.05 10.42
N VAL A 94 1.31 20.89 9.83
CA VAL A 94 0.33 20.15 8.99
C VAL A 94 -0.23 18.93 9.71
N VAL A 95 0.45 18.41 10.74
CA VAL A 95 -0.02 17.26 11.51
C VAL A 95 -1.17 17.66 12.44
N LEU A 96 -2.36 17.09 12.18
CA LEU A 96 -3.50 17.14 13.09
C LEU A 96 -3.52 15.87 13.93
N TYR A 97 -3.48 16.04 15.26
CA TYR A 97 -3.64 14.92 16.20
C TYR A 97 -5.12 14.72 16.48
N SER A 98 -5.72 13.70 15.86
CA SER A 98 -7.08 13.27 16.21
C SER A 98 -7.03 12.55 17.55
N PHE A 99 -7.63 13.15 18.58
CA PHE A 99 -7.72 12.59 19.93
C PHE A 99 -8.62 11.36 19.97
N VAL A 100 -8.03 10.17 19.77
CA VAL A 100 -8.60 8.94 20.29
C VAL A 100 -7.66 8.42 21.37
N LEU A 101 -8.10 8.65 22.61
CA LEU A 101 -7.57 8.14 23.87
C LEU A 101 -6.31 8.82 24.44
N ARG A 102 -6.62 9.72 25.36
CA ARG A 102 -5.84 10.35 26.42
C ARG A 102 -5.11 9.33 27.31
N PHE A 103 -4.09 8.65 26.80
CA PHE A 103 -3.22 7.79 27.63
C PHE A 103 -1.71 7.74 27.30
N PHE A 104 -1.20 8.35 26.23
CA PHE A 104 0.26 8.37 26.02
C PHE A 104 0.75 9.74 25.50
N ALA A 105 1.16 10.60 26.42
CA ALA A 105 1.98 11.78 26.10
C ALA A 105 3.36 11.40 25.50
N SER A 106 3.74 10.12 25.53
CA SER A 106 4.96 9.59 24.89
C SER A 106 4.79 9.30 23.39
N LEU A 107 3.55 9.20 22.87
CA LEU A 107 3.30 8.81 21.47
C LEU A 107 3.56 9.94 20.46
N SER A 108 3.63 11.20 20.91
CA SER A 108 3.92 12.34 20.03
C SER A 108 5.29 12.21 19.36
N PHE A 109 6.29 11.69 20.08
CA PHE A 109 7.63 11.50 19.55
C PHE A 109 7.75 10.27 18.65
N HIS A 110 7.02 9.19 18.93
CA HIS A 110 7.18 7.94 18.18
C HIS A 110 6.59 8.03 16.77
N CYS A 111 5.37 8.56 16.63
CA CYS A 111 4.78 8.78 15.30
C CYS A 111 5.54 9.83 14.48
N PHE A 112 6.11 10.85 15.12
CA PHE A 112 6.97 11.81 14.45
C PHE A 112 8.27 11.13 13.99
N ALA A 113 8.95 10.38 14.86
CA ALA A 113 10.18 9.67 14.53
C ALA A 113 10.02 8.62 13.41
N VAL A 114 8.89 7.89 13.36
CA VAL A 114 8.63 6.92 12.29
C VAL A 114 8.48 7.62 10.94
N LYS A 115 7.71 8.71 10.87
CA LYS A 115 7.55 9.50 9.63
C LYS A 115 8.84 10.22 9.24
N CYS A 116 9.67 10.57 10.21
CA CYS A 116 10.97 11.20 10.02
C CYS A 116 12.11 10.23 9.71
N CYS A 117 11.99 8.92 9.93
CA CYS A 117 12.98 7.94 9.46
C CYS A 117 12.82 7.63 7.96
N ASP A 118 11.65 7.90 7.38
CA ASP A 118 11.41 7.74 5.94
C ASP A 118 11.97 8.90 5.10
N PHE A 119 12.11 10.08 5.69
CA PHE A 119 12.61 11.31 5.06
C PHE A 119 13.96 11.66 5.69
N ASN A 120 15.00 11.94 4.89
CA ASN A 120 16.30 12.31 5.44
C ASN A 120 16.21 13.67 6.15
N MET A 121 16.01 13.64 7.47
CA MET A 121 15.67 14.83 8.24
C MET A 121 16.92 15.51 8.76
N HIS A 122 17.37 16.55 8.05
CA HIS A 122 18.40 17.45 8.55
C HIS A 122 17.81 18.38 9.62
N VAL A 123 18.14 18.10 10.89
CA VAL A 123 17.97 19.05 11.99
C VAL A 123 19.13 20.05 11.90
N LYS A 124 18.87 21.24 11.36
CA LYS A 124 19.77 22.39 11.51
C LYS A 124 19.46 23.13 12.80
#